data_AF-A0A9D3NNJ4-F1
#
_entry.id   AF-A0A9D3NNJ4-F1
#
_cell.length_a   1.000
_cell.length_b   1.000
_cell.length_c   1.000
_cell.angle_alpha   90.00
_cell.angle_beta   90.00
_cell.angle_gamma   90.00
#
_symmetry.space_group_name_H-M   'P 1'
#
loop_
_entity.id
_entity.type
_entity.pdbx_description
1 polymer ?
#
loop_
_entity_poly.entity_id
_entity_poly.type
_entity_poly.pdbx_seq_one_letter_code
_entity_poly.pdbx_strand_id
1 'polypeptide(L)'
;MKIFLPFLLNAIAVTAVPYLSKSDESKLQHVILEEIIQSTKDLKDTLKADLFVPKVIINEDCTRPNFCKAGKILGMYRAEELGLKQKDWLLPRKLVAYTRDLNCKDPESEDQVQLRQLLDNIHQCAQKEFMKSSEIQQFI
;
A
#
# COMPACT_ATOMS: atom_id res chain seq x y z
N MET A 1 -35.44 -38.17 39.57
CA MET A 1 -35.96 -37.59 38.30
C MET A 1 -35.02 -36.49 37.85
N LYS A 2 -34.64 -36.51 36.57
CA LYS A 2 -33.74 -35.56 35.89
C LYS A 2 -34.53 -34.37 35.35
N ILE A 3 -34.05 -33.13 35.60
CA ILE A 3 -34.22 -31.92 34.75
C ILE A 3 -32.96 -31.08 35.07
N PHE A 4 -31.84 -31.12 34.34
CA PHE A 4 -31.52 -30.59 33.01
C PHE A 4 -31.98 -29.14 32.80
N LEU A 5 -31.08 -28.17 33.01
CA LEU A 5 -30.48 -27.35 31.94
C LEU A 5 -29.56 -26.24 32.49
N PRO A 6 -28.28 -26.17 32.07
CA PRO A 6 -27.53 -24.93 32.06
C PRO A 6 -27.66 -24.28 30.66
N PHE A 7 -28.39 -23.18 30.53
CA PHE A 7 -28.27 -22.27 29.39
C PHE A 7 -27.26 -21.18 29.79
N LEU A 8 -26.02 -21.25 29.32
CA LEU A 8 -25.52 -20.59 28.09
C LEU A 8 -25.83 -19.09 28.06
N LEU A 9 -24.90 -18.30 28.59
CA LEU A 9 -24.73 -16.89 28.25
C LEU A 9 -23.25 -16.66 27.92
N ASN A 10 -22.81 -17.27 26.81
CA ASN A 10 -21.66 -16.73 26.09
C ASN A 10 -22.18 -15.49 25.36
N ALA A 11 -21.97 -14.32 25.95
CA ALA A 11 -22.06 -13.07 25.23
C ALA A 11 -20.97 -13.08 24.16
N ILE A 12 -21.33 -13.50 22.94
CA ILE A 12 -20.52 -13.24 21.77
C ILE A 12 -20.61 -11.73 21.57
N ALA A 13 -19.59 -11.01 22.06
CA ALA A 13 -19.30 -9.67 21.58
C ALA A 13 -18.94 -9.82 20.10
N VAL A 14 -19.97 -9.80 19.25
CA VAL A 14 -19.80 -9.56 17.82
C VAL A 14 -19.30 -8.13 17.76
N THR A 15 -17.98 -7.96 17.78
CA THR A 15 -17.36 -6.70 17.38
C THR A 15 -17.76 -6.52 15.93
N ALA A 16 -18.83 -5.76 15.71
CA ALA A 16 -19.11 -5.17 14.42
C ALA A 16 -17.84 -4.40 14.07
N VAL A 17 -17.00 -4.99 13.22
CA VAL A 17 -15.97 -4.24 12.51
C VAL A 17 -16.74 -3.11 11.85
N PRO A 18 -16.51 -1.84 12.22
CA PRO A 18 -17.27 -0.76 11.63
C PRO A 18 -17.05 -0.86 10.12
N TYR A 19 -18.11 -1.17 9.39
CA TYR A 19 -18.12 -1.04 7.95
C TYR A 19 -17.83 0.44 7.69
N LEU A 20 -16.57 0.74 7.33
CA LEU A 20 -16.19 2.07 6.88
C LEU A 20 -17.19 2.46 5.79
N SER A 21 -17.84 3.60 5.98
CA SER A 21 -18.75 4.10 4.95
C SER A 21 -17.95 4.31 3.65
N LYS A 22 -18.57 4.20 2.48
CA LYS A 22 -17.88 4.44 1.20
C LYS A 22 -17.18 5.81 1.15
N SER A 23 -17.73 6.81 1.85
CA SER A 23 -17.11 8.13 2.01
C SER A 23 -15.83 8.07 2.84
N ASP A 24 -15.84 7.37 3.98
CA ASP A 24 -14.65 7.20 4.83
C ASP A 24 -13.59 6.35 4.14
N GLU A 25 -13.98 5.36 3.34
CA GLU A 25 -13.06 4.57 2.52
C GLU A 25 -12.36 5.40 1.45
N SER A 26 -13.11 6.29 0.78
CA SER A 26 -12.55 7.20 -0.23
C SER A 26 -11.57 8.20 0.40
N LYS A 27 -11.93 8.80 1.54
CA LYS A 27 -11.05 9.71 2.29
C LYS A 27 -9.76 9.03 2.74
N LEU A 28 -9.87 7.81 3.29
CA LEU A 28 -8.71 7.05 3.71
C LEU A 28 -7.79 6.71 2.53
N GLN A 29 -8.35 6.29 1.39
CA GLN A 29 -7.56 6.03 0.18
C GLN A 29 -6.84 7.28 -0.32
N HIS A 30 -7.51 8.43 -0.28
CA HIS A 30 -6.95 9.71 -0.68
C HIS A 30 -5.74 10.10 0.18
N VAL A 31 -5.85 9.99 1.52
CA VAL A 31 -4.73 10.25 2.45
C VAL A 31 -3.56 9.30 2.20
N ILE A 32 -3.83 8.00 1.99
CA ILE A 32 -2.77 7.02 1.72
C ILE A 32 -2.04 7.36 0.41
N LEU A 33 -2.77 7.78 -0.63
CA LEU A 33 -2.17 8.20 -1.90
C LEU A 33 -1.29 9.43 -1.73
N GLU A 34 -1.74 10.45 -1.00
CA GLU A 34 -0.94 11.63 -0.67
C GLU A 34 0.35 11.24 0.05
N GLU A 35 0.25 10.36 1.05
CA GLU A 35 1.42 9.86 1.77
C GLU A 35 2.40 9.09 0.89
N ILE A 36 1.91 8.30 -0.08
CA ILE A 36 2.76 7.60 -1.06
C ILE A 36 3.47 8.60 -1.97
N ILE A 37 2.77 9.63 -2.45
CA ILE A 37 3.33 10.70 -3.29
C ILE A 37 4.46 11.42 -2.55
N GLN A 38 4.22 11.81 -1.29
CA GLN A 38 5.23 12.48 -0.49
C GLN A 38 6.42 11.55 -0.19
N SER A 39 6.16 10.29 0.20
CA SER A 39 7.23 9.34 0.53
C SER A 39 8.11 9.02 -0.68
N THR A 40 7.53 8.86 -1.87
CA THR A 40 8.31 8.62 -3.11
C THR A 40 9.18 9.81 -3.47
N LYS A 41 8.69 11.04 -3.26
CA LYS A 41 9.47 12.28 -3.46
C LYS A 41 10.66 12.35 -2.50
N ASP A 42 10.42 12.20 -1.19
CA ASP A 42 11.46 12.29 -0.16
C ASP A 42 12.55 11.23 -0.35
N LEU A 43 12.15 10.01 -0.73
CA LEU A 43 13.08 8.91 -0.98
C LEU A 43 13.96 9.16 -2.20
N LYS A 44 13.43 9.73 -3.28
CA LYS A 44 14.23 10.07 -4.46
C LYS A 44 15.32 11.08 -4.15
N ASP A 45 15.02 12.06 -3.31
CA ASP A 45 15.97 13.10 -2.90
C ASP A 45 17.03 12.54 -1.93
N THR A 46 16.69 11.50 -1.17
CA THR A 46 17.57 10.91 -0.15
C THR A 46 18.45 9.77 -0.67
N LEU A 47 18.00 9.02 -1.69
CA LEU A 47 18.77 7.91 -2.26
C LEU A 47 20.08 8.43 -2.84
N LYS A 48 21.21 7.91 -2.34
CA LYS A 48 22.56 8.30 -2.78
C LYS A 48 23.20 7.31 -3.76
N ALA A 49 22.66 6.10 -3.87
CA ALA A 49 23.22 5.02 -4.67
C ALA A 49 22.28 4.63 -5.82
N ASP A 50 22.87 4.31 -6.96
CA ASP A 50 22.17 3.69 -8.09
C ASP A 50 21.95 2.20 -7.77
N LEU A 51 20.89 1.93 -7.03
CA LEU A 51 20.48 0.58 -6.68
C LEU A 51 19.58 0.01 -7.77
N PHE A 52 19.76 -1.27 -8.08
CA PHE A 52 18.92 -2.01 -9.01
C PHE A 52 18.01 -2.96 -8.25
N VAL A 53 16.76 -3.04 -8.70
CA VAL A 53 15.69 -3.86 -8.10
C VAL A 53 15.01 -4.70 -9.18
N PRO A 54 14.42 -5.85 -8.83
CA PRO A 54 13.58 -6.60 -9.75
C PRO A 54 12.53 -5.70 -10.38
N LYS A 55 12.38 -5.82 -11.69
CA LYS A 55 11.45 -5.03 -12.49
C LYS A 55 10.02 -5.41 -12.12
N VAL A 56 9.27 -4.43 -11.62
CA VAL A 56 7.82 -4.51 -11.62
C VAL A 56 7.34 -3.84 -12.88
N ILE A 57 6.54 -4.57 -13.66
CA ILE A 57 5.71 -3.92 -14.66
C ILE A 57 4.60 -3.20 -13.90
N ILE A 58 4.85 -1.94 -13.54
CA ILE A 58 3.80 -1.01 -13.18
C ILE A 58 3.28 -0.48 -14.51
N ASN A 59 2.30 -1.19 -15.07
CA ASN A 59 1.66 -0.80 -16.32
C ASN A 59 1.01 0.59 -16.15
N GLU A 60 0.81 1.31 -17.25
CA GLU A 60 0.20 2.65 -17.28
C GLU A 60 -1.20 2.73 -16.62
N ASP A 61 -1.84 1.59 -16.41
CA ASP A 61 -3.15 1.45 -15.79
C ASP A 61 -3.15 1.71 -14.28
N CYS A 62 -1.98 1.75 -13.61
CA CYS A 62 -1.84 2.10 -12.19
C CYS A 62 -2.78 1.31 -11.26
N THR A 63 -2.92 0.02 -11.54
CA THR A 63 -3.87 -0.84 -10.82
C THR A 63 -3.38 -1.13 -9.40
N ARG A 64 -4.32 -1.37 -8.47
CA ARG A 64 -3.98 -1.78 -7.09
C ARG A 64 -3.00 -2.97 -7.04
N PRO A 65 -3.16 -4.06 -7.83
CA PRO A 65 -2.16 -5.13 -7.87
C PRO A 65 -0.73 -4.67 -8.17
N ASN A 66 -0.54 -3.66 -9.01
CA ASN A 66 0.79 -3.13 -9.34
C ASN A 66 1.42 -2.41 -8.14
N PHE A 67 0.64 -1.59 -7.41
CA PHE A 67 1.10 -0.99 -6.16
C PHE A 67 1.51 -2.05 -5.15
N CYS A 68 0.77 -3.15 -5.05
CA CYS A 68 1.14 -4.18 -4.08
C CYS A 68 2.42 -4.93 -4.47
N LYS A 69 2.59 -5.27 -5.75
CA LYS A 69 3.84 -5.87 -6.26
C LYS A 69 5.05 -4.97 -5.99
N ALA A 70 4.89 -3.66 -6.20
CA ALA A 70 5.91 -2.66 -5.87
C ALA A 70 6.20 -2.64 -4.35
N GLY A 71 5.16 -2.65 -3.52
CA GLY A 71 5.30 -2.72 -2.05
C GLY A 71 6.07 -3.96 -1.60
N LYS A 72 5.79 -5.13 -2.18
CA LYS A 72 6.52 -6.38 -1.91
C LYS A 72 8.00 -6.26 -2.27
N ILE A 73 8.33 -5.81 -3.47
CA ILE A 73 9.74 -5.67 -3.90
C ILE A 73 10.50 -4.70 -3.02
N LEU A 74 9.93 -3.53 -2.75
CA LEU A 74 10.58 -2.58 -1.84
C LEU A 74 10.72 -3.16 -0.43
N GLY A 75 9.77 -3.99 0.01
CA GLY A 75 9.82 -4.70 1.28
C GLY A 75 10.92 -5.78 1.37
N MET A 76 11.51 -6.21 0.25
CA MET A 76 12.65 -7.15 0.24
C MET A 76 13.96 -6.48 0.67
N TYR A 77 14.01 -5.14 0.61
CA TYR A 77 15.20 -4.36 0.96
C TYR A 77 15.07 -3.78 2.37
N ARG A 78 16.16 -3.86 3.13
CA ARG A 78 16.29 -3.19 4.42
C ARG A 78 16.59 -1.70 4.20
N ALA A 79 16.13 -0.86 5.12
CA ALA A 79 16.36 0.59 5.06
C ALA A 79 17.87 0.91 4.94
N GLU A 80 18.70 0.18 5.69
CA GLU A 80 20.15 0.34 5.73
C GLU A 80 20.81 0.06 4.37
N GLU A 81 20.30 -0.92 3.61
CA GLU A 81 20.78 -1.26 2.25
C GLU A 81 20.52 -0.12 1.25
N LEU A 82 19.58 0.77 1.59
CA LEU A 82 19.20 1.95 0.82
C LEU A 82 19.83 3.24 1.38
N GLY A 83 20.63 3.15 2.44
CA GLY A 83 21.22 4.31 3.12
C GLY A 83 20.19 5.13 3.93
N LEU A 84 19.08 4.52 4.32
CA LEU A 84 17.96 5.15 5.04
C LEU A 84 17.93 4.68 6.51
N LYS A 85 17.27 5.44 7.38
CA LYS A 85 16.94 4.97 8.72
C LYS A 85 15.66 4.12 8.66
N GLN A 86 15.57 3.09 9.52
CA GLN A 86 14.41 2.18 9.56
C GLN A 86 13.06 2.93 9.68
N LYS A 87 13.02 4.02 10.45
CA LYS A 87 11.83 4.84 10.66
C LYS A 87 11.35 5.58 9.40
N ASP A 88 12.25 5.79 8.44
CA ASP A 88 11.96 6.53 7.20
C ASP A 88 11.53 5.55 6.08
N TRP A 89 11.72 4.24 6.26
CA TRP A 89 11.37 3.19 5.29
C TRP A 89 9.92 2.68 5.44
N LEU A 90 8.96 3.58 5.25
CA LEU A 90 7.53 3.28 5.39
C LEU A 90 6.80 3.04 4.07
N LEU A 91 7.41 3.41 2.94
CA LEU A 91 6.79 3.30 1.62
C LEU A 91 6.26 1.88 1.31
N PRO A 92 7.00 0.78 1.57
CA PRO A 92 6.48 -0.57 1.33
C PRO A 92 5.14 -0.85 2.01
N ARG A 93 5.00 -0.43 3.28
CA ARG A 93 3.78 -0.65 4.08
C ARG A 93 2.61 0.18 3.55
N LYS A 94 2.87 1.43 3.15
CA LYS A 94 1.85 2.32 2.58
C LYS A 94 1.30 1.78 1.26
N LEU A 95 2.17 1.25 0.40
CA LEU A 95 1.80 0.64 -0.87
C LEU A 95 0.87 -0.55 -0.66
N VAL A 96 1.20 -1.46 0.27
CA VAL A 96 0.34 -2.61 0.59
C VAL A 96 -0.99 -2.13 1.20
N ALA A 97 -0.96 -1.18 2.13
CA ALA A 97 -2.15 -0.62 2.77
C ALA A 97 -3.13 0.00 1.76
N TYR A 98 -2.64 0.70 0.73
CA TYR A 98 -3.47 1.25 -0.34
C TYR A 98 -4.29 0.17 -1.06
N THR A 99 -3.69 -1.00 -1.27
CA THR A 99 -4.33 -2.06 -2.07
C THR A 99 -5.43 -2.78 -1.33
N ARG A 100 -5.36 -2.81 0.01
CA ARG A 100 -6.18 -3.63 0.90
C ARG A 100 -6.12 -5.14 0.60
N ASP A 101 -5.14 -5.55 -0.19
CA ASP A 101 -4.88 -6.95 -0.53
C ASP A 101 -3.56 -7.35 0.14
N LEU A 102 -3.61 -8.42 0.93
CA LEU A 102 -2.41 -8.99 1.55
C LEU A 102 -1.82 -10.12 0.68
N ASN A 103 -2.57 -10.64 -0.29
CA ASN A 103 -2.23 -11.77 -1.13
C ASN A 103 -1.73 -11.33 -2.51
N CYS A 104 -0.76 -10.45 -2.50
CA CYS A 104 -0.19 -9.93 -3.72
C CYS A 104 0.71 -10.98 -4.36
N LYS A 105 0.47 -11.30 -5.63
CA LYS A 105 1.32 -12.23 -6.37
C LYS A 105 2.77 -11.74 -6.36
N ASP A 106 3.70 -12.67 -6.27
CA ASP A 106 5.12 -12.35 -6.34
C ASP A 106 5.46 -11.75 -7.71
N PRO A 107 6.50 -10.90 -7.79
CA PRO A 107 6.97 -10.38 -9.06
C PRO A 107 7.45 -11.51 -9.97
N GLU A 108 7.08 -11.43 -11.26
CA GLU A 108 7.28 -12.50 -12.25
C GLU A 108 8.52 -12.26 -13.14
N SER A 109 9.34 -11.23 -12.86
CA SER A 109 10.42 -10.80 -13.76
C SER A 109 11.81 -10.94 -13.13
N GLU A 110 12.74 -11.52 -13.89
CA GLU A 110 14.17 -11.55 -13.58
C GLU A 110 14.91 -10.28 -14.02
N ASP A 111 14.28 -9.43 -14.84
CA ASP A 111 14.85 -8.16 -15.27
C ASP A 111 15.07 -7.25 -14.06
N GLN A 112 16.10 -6.41 -14.12
CA GLN A 112 16.32 -5.37 -13.12
C GLN A 112 16.14 -3.96 -13.68
N VAL A 113 15.64 -3.06 -12.85
CA VAL A 113 15.50 -1.62 -13.14
C VAL A 113 16.13 -0.82 -12.03
N GLN A 114 16.49 0.43 -12.31
CA GLN A 114 16.94 1.33 -11.26
C GLN A 114 15.81 1.57 -10.25
N LEU A 115 16.13 1.55 -8.96
CA LEU A 115 15.19 1.85 -7.88
C LEU A 115 14.54 3.22 -8.09
N ARG A 116 15.31 4.21 -8.55
CA ARG A 116 14.78 5.55 -8.92
C ARG A 116 13.67 5.45 -9.96
N GLN A 117 13.86 4.65 -11.00
CA GLN A 117 12.84 4.43 -12.04
C GLN A 117 11.59 3.74 -11.48
N LEU A 118 11.75 2.76 -10.58
CA LEU A 118 10.61 2.16 -9.90
C LEU A 118 9.85 3.19 -9.06
N LEU A 119 10.56 4.03 -8.30
CA LEU A 119 9.96 5.11 -7.49
C LEU A 119 9.25 6.16 -8.36
N ASP A 120 9.79 6.48 -9.54
CA ASP A 120 9.14 7.37 -10.51
C ASP A 120 7.81 6.80 -11.00
N ASN A 121 7.80 5.52 -11.37
CA ASN A 121 6.58 4.85 -11.81
C ASN A 121 5.52 4.82 -10.70
N ILE A 122 5.92 4.53 -9.45
CA ILE A 122 5.03 4.57 -8.29
C ILE A 122 4.47 5.99 -8.08
N HIS A 123 5.34 7.01 -8.14
CA HIS A 123 4.96 8.40 -7.94
C HIS A 123 3.93 8.86 -8.96
N GLN A 124 4.20 8.64 -10.25
CA GLN A 124 3.29 8.99 -11.34
C GLN A 124 1.95 8.28 -11.21
N CYS A 125 1.96 6.99 -10.88
CA CYS A 125 0.71 6.25 -10.67
C CYS A 125 -0.07 6.74 -9.45
N ALA A 126 0.61 7.04 -8.34
CA ALA A 126 -0.05 7.57 -7.16
C ALA A 126 -0.70 8.93 -7.44
N GLN A 127 -0.03 9.81 -8.20
CA GLN A 127 -0.60 11.08 -8.64
C GLN A 127 -1.83 10.89 -9.53
N LYS A 128 -1.77 9.97 -10.50
CA LYS A 128 -2.90 9.67 -11.41
C LYS A 128 -4.12 9.17 -10.62
N GLU A 129 -3.93 8.24 -9.69
CA GLU A 129 -5.01 7.72 -8.85
C GLU A 129 -5.52 8.76 -7.85
N PHE A 130 -4.64 9.60 -7.31
CA PHE A 130 -5.00 10.71 -6.44
C PHE A 130 -5.96 11.67 -7.14
N MET A 131 -5.63 12.12 -8.36
CA MET A 131 -6.49 13.02 -9.13
C MET A 131 -7.86 12.42 -9.42
N LYS A 132 -7.93 11.15 -9.82
CA LYS A 132 -9.21 10.44 -10.01
C LYS A 132 -10.04 10.39 -8.73
N SER A 133 -9.40 10.16 -7.58
CA SER A 133 -10.09 10.12 -6.28
C SER A 133 -10.63 11.50 -5.86
N SER A 134 -9.91 12.57 -6.18
CA SER A 134 -10.29 13.97 -5.90
C SER A 134 -11.50 14.40 -6.72
N GLU A 135 -11.56 14.01 -7.99
CA GLU A 135 -12.71 14.29 -8.86
C GLU A 135 -13.99 13.68 -8.29
N ILE A 136 -13.93 12.44 -7.80
CA ILE A 136 -15.09 11.77 -7.18
C ILE A 136 -15.56 12.49 -5.91
N GLN A 137 -14.65 13.06 -5.11
CA GLN A 137 -15.01 13.79 -3.88
C GLN A 137 -15.67 15.15 -4.14
N GLN A 138 -15.55 15.74 -5.34
CA GLN A 138 -16.24 16.99 -5.69
C GLN A 138 -17.74 16.78 -5.99
N PHE A 139 -18.17 15.53 -6.21
CA PHE A 139 -19.55 15.18 -6.58
C PHE A 139 -20.35 14.49 -5.45
N ILE A 140 -19.76 14.34 -4.26
CA ILE A 140 -20.42 13.78 -3.05
C ILE A 140 -20.63 14.89 -2.04
#